data_AF-A0A6H2H1W3-F1
#
_entry.id   AF-A0A6H2H1W3-F1
#
_cell.length_a   1.000
_cell.length_b   1.000
_cell.length_c   1.000
_cell.angle_alpha   90.00
_cell.angle_beta   90.00
_cell.angle_gamma   90.00
#
_symmetry.space_group_name_H-M   'P 1'
#
loop_
_entity.id
_entity.type
_entity.pdbx_description
1 polymer ?
#
loop_
_entity_poly.entity_id
_entity_poly.type
_entity_poly.pdbx_seq_one_letter_code
_entity_poly.pdbx_strand_id
1 'polypeptide(L)'
;MAQRRNKPEAGFWERLKAEMKEAAYDLGIDDIGVASPEPFTALKGRLIRHRELGYESGFEPKDIERRSDPSLLFDEPLSIIAIAVAYPSKLQDPPKSEPGARRGILSRSSWGEDYHTVLRDRLARLEAWLRERVPELRAESMVDTGELSDRAVAERAGIGWSGKNSFILNRKHGTYIFLAEMITNLPLEPDEPVEDGCGSCTKCIDACPTGALVGPGQLNAQRCVSYLTQTKEMVSDELMRKIGNRLYGCDTCQIVCPVNRGVNVTRHPEFRPDPELVKPLLEPLLEMSNREYKERYGRNASSWRGKKPIQRNAVIALGNFKEKSAVPALIRVLRDDPRPVLRGTAAWSLGRIGGPEAEAALAEAAERETDEEARSWAERSLASLREGAADGAALSQAEAIPEASGETGRPAAQRPDEAPAELGPMPAGGAFEIAPPPR
;
A
#
# COMPACT_ATOMS: atom_id res chain seq x y z
N MET A 1 -48.86 -4.74 -23.98
CA MET A 1 -49.51 -4.95 -22.67
C MET A 1 -48.49 -4.62 -21.59
N ALA A 2 -48.52 -3.40 -21.05
CA ALA A 2 -47.66 -3.00 -19.95
C ALA A 2 -48.10 -3.80 -18.71
N GLN A 3 -47.27 -4.75 -18.27
CA GLN A 3 -47.44 -5.38 -16.97
C GLN A 3 -47.49 -4.25 -15.94
N ARG A 4 -48.59 -4.18 -15.18
CA ARG A 4 -48.71 -3.30 -14.04
C ARG A 4 -47.53 -3.63 -13.12
N ARG A 5 -46.55 -2.74 -13.03
CA ARG A 5 -45.49 -2.79 -12.01
C ARG A 5 -46.23 -2.79 -10.68
N ASN A 6 -46.33 -3.95 -10.02
CA ASN A 6 -46.85 -4.01 -8.67
C ASN A 6 -45.93 -3.15 -7.83
N LYS A 7 -46.44 -1.99 -7.39
CA LYS A 7 -45.71 -1.13 -6.48
C LYS A 7 -45.40 -1.96 -5.23
N PRO A 8 -44.13 -2.04 -4.79
CA PRO A 8 -43.80 -2.78 -3.58
C PRO A 8 -44.65 -2.29 -2.40
N GLU A 9 -44.95 -3.19 -1.47
CA GLU A 9 -45.61 -2.84 -0.22
C GLU A 9 -44.86 -1.71 0.50
N ALA A 10 -45.58 -0.94 1.32
CA ALA A 10 -44.96 0.11 2.12
C ALA A 10 -43.81 -0.46 2.99
N GLY A 11 -42.68 0.25 3.00
CA GLY A 11 -41.48 -0.15 3.74
C GLY A 11 -40.73 -1.37 3.19
N PHE A 12 -41.07 -1.87 2.00
CA PHE A 12 -40.34 -2.99 1.38
C PHE A 12 -38.83 -2.71 1.26
N TRP A 13 -38.45 -1.52 0.77
CA TRP A 13 -37.05 -1.14 0.56
C TRP A 13 -36.26 -1.00 1.86
N GLU A 14 -36.91 -0.50 2.92
CA GLU A 14 -36.32 -0.40 4.26
C GLU A 14 -36.03 -1.80 4.83
N ARG A 15 -36.98 -2.73 4.69
CA ARG A 15 -36.81 -4.13 5.09
C ARG A 15 -35.73 -4.83 4.27
N LEU A 16 -35.75 -4.66 2.94
CA LEU A 16 -34.73 -5.24 2.06
C LEU A 16 -33.33 -4.74 2.42
N LYS A 17 -33.17 -3.44 2.67
CA LYS A 17 -31.89 -2.85 3.12
C LYS A 17 -31.44 -3.48 4.44
N ALA A 18 -32.35 -3.63 5.41
CA ALA A 18 -32.02 -4.24 6.70
C ALA A 18 -31.59 -5.71 6.55
N GLU A 19 -32.39 -6.52 5.85
CA GLU A 19 -32.09 -7.93 5.58
C GLU A 19 -30.78 -8.11 4.80
N MET A 20 -30.49 -7.22 3.83
CA MET A 20 -29.24 -7.22 3.07
C MET A 20 -28.03 -7.01 3.99
N LYS A 21 -28.13 -6.07 4.94
CA LYS A 21 -27.06 -5.81 5.91
C LYS A 21 -26.85 -6.98 6.86
N GLU A 22 -27.93 -7.63 7.28
CA GLU A 22 -27.86 -8.84 8.11
C GLU A 22 -27.21 -10.01 7.34
N ALA A 23 -27.58 -10.20 6.08
CA ALA A 23 -27.04 -11.28 5.23
C ALA A 23 -25.57 -11.07 4.83
N ALA A 24 -25.06 -9.83 4.86
CA ALA A 24 -23.73 -9.48 4.34
C ALA A 24 -22.59 -10.33 4.95
N TYR A 25 -22.66 -10.63 6.25
CA TYR A 25 -21.64 -11.44 6.92
C TYR A 25 -21.52 -12.84 6.30
N ASP A 26 -22.67 -13.50 6.08
CA ASP A 26 -22.75 -14.84 5.48
C ASP A 26 -22.37 -14.82 3.99
N LEU A 27 -22.57 -13.69 3.32
CA LEU A 27 -22.10 -13.43 1.96
C LEU A 27 -20.58 -13.19 1.90
N GLY A 28 -19.86 -13.19 3.03
CA GLY A 28 -18.42 -12.97 3.06
C GLY A 28 -18.02 -11.50 3.01
N ILE A 29 -18.90 -10.59 3.44
CA ILE A 29 -18.67 -9.14 3.54
C ILE A 29 -18.49 -8.75 5.02
N ASP A 30 -17.53 -7.88 5.34
CA ASP A 30 -17.25 -7.43 6.72
C ASP A 30 -18.04 -6.18 7.10
N ASP A 31 -18.23 -5.27 6.15
CA ASP A 31 -19.04 -4.09 6.32
C ASP A 31 -19.76 -3.75 5.01
N ILE A 32 -20.96 -3.18 5.11
CA ILE A 32 -21.81 -2.86 3.96
C ILE A 32 -22.61 -1.60 4.24
N GLY A 33 -22.69 -0.72 3.25
CA GLY A 33 -23.37 0.56 3.34
C GLY A 33 -24.02 0.95 2.02
N VAL A 34 -24.95 1.88 2.07
CA VAL A 34 -25.65 2.42 0.91
C VAL A 34 -25.30 3.90 0.75
N ALA A 35 -24.77 4.27 -0.40
CA ALA A 35 -24.53 5.65 -0.80
C ALA A 35 -25.62 6.15 -1.76
N SER A 36 -25.88 7.45 -1.70
CA SER A 36 -26.65 8.15 -2.74
C SER A 36 -25.93 8.08 -4.11
N PRO A 37 -26.68 7.92 -5.22
CA PRO A 37 -26.14 7.88 -6.58
C PRO A 37 -25.82 9.27 -7.16
N GLU A 38 -26.04 10.34 -6.40
CA GLU A 38 -25.81 11.71 -6.86
C GLU A 38 -24.34 11.96 -7.25
N PRO A 39 -24.03 12.93 -8.13
CA PRO A 39 -22.65 13.24 -8.49
C PRO A 39 -21.74 13.55 -7.28
N PHE A 40 -20.51 13.05 -7.32
CA PHE A 40 -19.44 13.33 -6.36
C PHE A 40 -18.76 14.68 -6.67
N THR A 41 -19.51 15.78 -6.53
CA THR A 41 -19.05 17.14 -6.87
C THR A 41 -17.77 17.56 -6.13
N ALA A 42 -17.68 17.28 -4.82
CA ALA A 42 -16.48 17.55 -4.03
C ALA A 42 -15.27 16.73 -4.49
N LEU A 43 -15.47 15.45 -4.84
CA LEU A 43 -14.43 14.60 -5.40
C LEU A 43 -13.95 15.13 -6.75
N LYS A 44 -14.88 15.53 -7.63
CA LYS A 44 -14.54 16.09 -8.95
C LYS A 44 -13.57 17.27 -8.82
N GLY A 45 -13.85 18.22 -7.93
CA GLY A 45 -12.94 19.34 -7.65
C GLY A 45 -11.57 18.88 -7.14
N ARG A 46 -11.52 17.88 -6.25
CA ARG A 46 -10.27 17.28 -5.75
C ARG A 46 -9.47 16.60 -6.87
N LEU A 47 -10.12 15.86 -7.76
CA LEU A 47 -9.48 15.15 -8.87
C LEU A 47 -8.85 16.12 -9.88
N ILE A 48 -9.58 17.18 -10.25
CA ILE A 48 -9.04 18.24 -11.14
C ILE A 48 -7.79 18.86 -10.51
N ARG A 49 -7.87 19.26 -9.23
CA ARG A 49 -6.73 19.86 -8.53
C ARG A 49 -5.54 18.89 -8.42
N HIS A 50 -5.81 17.61 -8.15
CA HIS A 50 -4.79 16.58 -8.04
C HIS A 50 -4.05 16.37 -9.37
N ARG A 51 -4.77 16.43 -10.50
CA ARG A 51 -4.20 16.42 -11.86
C ARG A 51 -3.36 17.65 -12.16
N GLU A 52 -3.86 18.85 -11.88
CA GLU A 52 -3.13 20.11 -12.08
C GLU A 52 -1.80 20.15 -11.33
N LEU A 53 -1.76 19.55 -10.14
CA LEU A 53 -0.55 19.44 -9.32
C LEU A 53 0.43 18.35 -9.82
N GLY A 54 0.05 17.53 -10.81
CA GLY A 54 0.85 16.41 -11.29
C GLY A 54 0.98 15.28 -10.26
N TYR A 55 -0.01 15.13 -9.37
CA TYR A 55 0.04 14.18 -8.26
C TYR A 55 -0.60 12.82 -8.57
N GLU A 56 -1.31 12.68 -9.70
CA GLU A 56 -1.91 11.42 -10.17
C GLU A 56 -0.84 10.34 -10.37
N SER A 57 -1.20 9.06 -10.17
CA SER A 57 -0.30 7.94 -10.47
C SER A 57 -0.29 7.57 -11.95
N GLY A 58 -1.38 7.83 -12.65
CA GLY A 58 -1.65 7.35 -14.00
C GLY A 58 -2.28 5.95 -14.04
N PHE A 59 -2.58 5.35 -12.89
CA PHE A 59 -3.40 4.13 -12.81
C PHE A 59 -4.89 4.46 -12.75
N GLU A 60 -5.23 5.69 -12.39
CA GLU A 60 -6.61 6.15 -12.34
C GLU A 60 -7.24 6.20 -13.76
N PRO A 61 -8.56 5.93 -13.89
CA PRO A 61 -9.31 6.27 -15.10
C PRO A 61 -9.15 7.75 -15.45
N LYS A 62 -8.96 8.05 -16.74
CA LYS A 62 -8.60 9.41 -17.19
C LYS A 62 -9.78 10.39 -17.16
N ASP A 63 -10.99 9.88 -17.41
CA ASP A 63 -12.20 10.68 -17.55
C ASP A 63 -12.81 11.01 -16.19
N ILE A 64 -12.54 12.23 -15.69
CA ILE A 64 -13.01 12.71 -14.39
C ILE A 64 -14.54 12.75 -14.29
N GLU A 65 -15.25 13.01 -15.40
CA GLU A 65 -16.71 13.05 -15.38
C GLU A 65 -17.26 11.68 -15.01
N ARG A 66 -16.80 10.63 -15.71
CA ARG A 66 -17.16 9.24 -15.42
C ARG A 66 -16.76 8.80 -14.00
N ARG A 67 -15.67 9.33 -13.44
CA ARG A 67 -15.25 9.03 -12.07
C ARG A 67 -16.11 9.66 -10.98
N SER A 68 -16.87 10.70 -11.33
CA SER A 68 -17.60 11.52 -10.38
C SER A 68 -19.11 11.57 -10.62
N ASP A 69 -19.61 11.02 -11.72
CA ASP A 69 -21.03 10.97 -12.03
C ASP A 69 -21.48 9.53 -12.32
N PRO A 70 -22.13 8.85 -11.35
CA PRO A 70 -22.66 7.50 -11.53
C PRO A 70 -23.66 7.36 -12.68
N SER A 71 -24.36 8.42 -13.08
CA SER A 71 -25.34 8.39 -14.18
C SER A 71 -24.69 8.19 -15.56
N LEU A 72 -23.38 8.44 -15.68
CA LEU A 72 -22.59 8.17 -16.90
C LEU A 72 -22.14 6.70 -17.00
N LEU A 73 -22.31 5.93 -15.93
CA LEU A 73 -21.90 4.53 -15.81
C LEU A 73 -23.10 3.59 -15.85
N PHE A 74 -24.25 4.05 -15.35
CA PHE A 74 -25.44 3.24 -15.18
C PHE A 74 -26.69 4.08 -15.49
N ASP A 75 -27.62 3.52 -16.26
CA ASP A 75 -28.87 4.19 -16.64
C ASP A 75 -29.87 4.20 -15.46
N GLU A 76 -30.34 5.40 -15.09
CA GLU A 76 -31.23 5.65 -13.94
C GLU A 76 -30.74 5.03 -12.61
N PRO A 77 -29.56 5.43 -12.08
CA PRO A 77 -29.06 4.90 -10.83
C PRO A 77 -29.88 5.44 -9.65
N LEU A 78 -30.27 4.57 -8.72
CA LEU A 78 -31.05 4.95 -7.54
C LEU A 78 -30.30 4.75 -6.22
N SER A 79 -29.29 3.90 -6.19
CA SER A 79 -28.37 3.77 -5.05
C SER A 79 -27.05 3.12 -5.46
N ILE A 80 -26.03 3.25 -4.60
CA ILE A 80 -24.76 2.56 -4.74
C ILE A 80 -24.51 1.77 -3.45
N ILE A 81 -24.36 0.46 -3.53
CA ILE A 81 -24.05 -0.38 -2.37
C ILE A 81 -22.54 -0.53 -2.28
N ALA A 82 -21.94 -0.06 -1.19
CA ALA A 82 -20.51 -0.20 -0.89
C ALA A 82 -20.29 -1.41 0.00
N ILE A 83 -19.25 -2.20 -0.28
CA ILE A 83 -18.82 -3.31 0.57
C ILE A 83 -17.38 -3.13 1.02
N ALA A 84 -17.08 -3.64 2.20
CA ALA A 84 -15.74 -3.77 2.72
C ALA A 84 -15.47 -5.21 3.13
N VAL A 85 -14.29 -5.72 2.78
CA VAL A 85 -13.83 -7.05 3.18
C VAL A 85 -12.46 -6.93 3.85
N ALA A 86 -12.38 -7.31 5.12
CA ALA A 86 -11.19 -7.15 5.93
C ALA A 86 -10.13 -8.21 5.61
N TYR A 87 -8.86 -7.81 5.68
CA TYR A 87 -7.71 -8.69 5.41
C TYR A 87 -6.74 -8.72 6.60
N PRO A 88 -5.93 -9.80 6.72
CA PRO A 88 -5.02 -9.96 7.85
C PRO A 88 -3.88 -8.92 7.81
N SER A 89 -3.49 -8.47 9.01
CA SER A 89 -2.44 -7.47 9.19
C SER A 89 -1.17 -8.04 9.83
N LYS A 90 -1.24 -9.28 10.33
CA LYS A 90 -0.14 -9.99 10.98
C LYS A 90 0.24 -11.22 10.18
N LEU A 91 1.54 -11.39 9.99
CA LEU A 91 2.12 -12.61 9.43
C LEU A 91 2.45 -13.57 10.57
N GLN A 92 1.92 -14.79 10.53
CA GLN A 92 2.28 -15.85 11.48
C GLN A 92 3.68 -16.39 11.12
N ASP A 93 4.50 -16.64 12.14
CA ASP A 93 5.85 -17.20 12.03
C ASP A 93 6.68 -16.60 10.89
N PRO A 94 6.87 -15.26 10.85
CA PRO A 94 7.51 -14.61 9.72
C PRO A 94 8.98 -15.04 9.61
N PRO A 95 9.45 -15.54 8.45
CA PRO A 95 10.81 -16.00 8.31
C PRO A 95 11.81 -14.86 8.53
N LYS A 96 12.95 -15.16 9.15
CA LYS A 96 13.97 -14.15 9.48
C LYS A 96 14.66 -13.64 8.22
N SER A 97 15.05 -12.36 8.26
CA SER A 97 15.87 -11.72 7.22
C SER A 97 17.21 -11.37 7.85
N GLU A 98 18.28 -12.00 7.37
CA GLU A 98 19.62 -11.92 7.95
C GLU A 98 20.68 -11.90 6.83
N PRO A 99 21.94 -11.47 7.11
CA PRO A 99 23.01 -11.52 6.12
C PRO A 99 23.13 -12.89 5.47
N GLY A 100 23.32 -12.95 4.14
CA GLY A 100 23.30 -14.19 3.35
C GLY A 100 21.92 -14.79 3.07
N ALA A 101 20.85 -14.31 3.73
CA ALA A 101 19.48 -14.78 3.56
C ALA A 101 18.48 -13.61 3.64
N ARG A 102 18.79 -12.50 2.97
CA ARG A 102 17.95 -11.30 3.00
C ARG A 102 16.62 -11.54 2.31
N ARG A 103 15.55 -11.04 2.94
CA ARG A 103 14.18 -11.17 2.43
C ARG A 103 13.56 -9.82 2.12
N GLY A 104 12.79 -9.81 1.04
CA GLY A 104 11.88 -8.73 0.71
C GLY A 104 10.53 -8.88 1.41
N ILE A 105 9.63 -7.93 1.22
CA ILE A 105 8.26 -8.00 1.76
C ILE A 105 7.24 -7.45 0.75
N LEU A 106 6.13 -8.16 0.58
CA LEU A 106 4.93 -7.69 -0.12
C LEU A 106 3.96 -7.04 0.89
N SER A 107 3.32 -5.95 0.46
CA SER A 107 2.26 -5.27 1.23
C SER A 107 1.14 -6.24 1.59
N ARG A 108 0.50 -5.99 2.73
CA ARG A 108 -0.67 -6.75 3.20
C ARG A 108 -1.82 -6.78 2.20
N SER A 109 -1.94 -5.76 1.36
CA SER A 109 -2.97 -5.70 0.31
C SER A 109 -2.73 -6.70 -0.82
N SER A 110 -1.61 -7.41 -0.81
CA SER A 110 -1.29 -8.47 -1.77
C SER A 110 -0.95 -9.77 -1.03
N TRP A 111 -1.64 -10.08 0.06
CA TRP A 111 -1.50 -11.37 0.74
C TRP A 111 -2.62 -12.32 0.32
N GLY A 112 -2.26 -13.57 0.04
CA GLY A 112 -3.20 -14.58 -0.44
C GLY A 112 -3.65 -14.35 -1.89
N GLU A 113 -4.91 -14.66 -2.14
CA GLU A 113 -5.59 -14.47 -3.43
C GLU A 113 -5.79 -13.00 -3.74
N ASP A 114 -5.76 -12.66 -5.02
CA ASP A 114 -6.08 -11.35 -5.54
C ASP A 114 -7.48 -10.89 -5.09
N TYR A 115 -7.52 -9.77 -4.36
CA TYR A 115 -8.77 -9.20 -3.86
C TYR A 115 -9.75 -8.84 -4.97
N HIS A 116 -9.28 -8.53 -6.18
CA HIS A 116 -10.17 -8.29 -7.32
C HIS A 116 -11.07 -9.50 -7.58
N THR A 117 -10.51 -10.71 -7.53
CA THR A 117 -11.26 -11.96 -7.72
C THR A 117 -12.19 -12.21 -6.54
N VAL A 118 -11.69 -12.04 -5.31
CA VAL A 118 -12.49 -12.30 -4.10
C VAL A 118 -13.67 -11.33 -3.97
N LEU A 119 -13.46 -10.03 -4.21
CA LEU A 119 -14.53 -9.03 -4.08
C LEU A 119 -15.54 -9.13 -5.22
N ARG A 120 -15.13 -9.47 -6.45
CA ARG A 120 -16.07 -9.78 -7.54
C ARG A 120 -16.97 -10.96 -7.20
N ASP A 121 -16.43 -12.00 -6.58
CA ASP A 121 -17.24 -13.11 -6.05
C ASP A 121 -18.23 -12.62 -4.98
N ARG A 122 -17.79 -11.76 -4.04
CA ARG A 122 -18.70 -11.23 -3.00
C ARG A 122 -19.82 -10.37 -3.59
N LEU A 123 -19.51 -9.51 -4.57
CA LEU A 123 -20.50 -8.73 -5.29
C LEU A 123 -21.47 -9.63 -6.06
N ALA A 124 -20.99 -10.66 -6.76
CA ALA A 124 -21.85 -11.60 -7.49
C ALA A 124 -22.81 -12.36 -6.56
N ARG A 125 -22.35 -12.75 -5.36
CA ARG A 125 -23.19 -13.39 -4.34
C ARG A 125 -24.24 -12.43 -3.79
N LEU A 126 -23.87 -11.18 -3.54
CA LEU A 126 -24.81 -10.13 -3.11
C LEU A 126 -25.85 -9.82 -4.20
N GLU A 127 -25.42 -9.72 -5.45
CA GLU A 127 -26.29 -9.49 -6.60
C GLU A 127 -27.30 -10.64 -6.78
N ALA A 128 -26.85 -11.89 -6.64
CA ALA A 128 -27.73 -13.06 -6.66
C ALA A 128 -28.76 -13.00 -5.53
N TRP A 129 -28.33 -12.70 -4.30
CA TRP A 129 -29.21 -12.57 -3.13
C TRP A 129 -30.29 -11.48 -3.32
N LEU A 130 -29.91 -10.34 -3.92
CA LEU A 130 -30.85 -9.25 -4.22
C LEU A 130 -31.80 -9.64 -5.34
N ARG A 131 -31.32 -10.31 -6.40
CA ARG A 131 -32.13 -10.72 -7.56
C ARG A 131 -33.22 -11.73 -7.19
N GLU A 132 -32.98 -12.59 -6.21
CA GLU A 132 -34.02 -13.50 -5.67
C GLU A 132 -35.21 -12.72 -5.07
N ARG A 133 -34.97 -11.52 -4.55
CA ARG A 133 -35.98 -10.67 -3.88
C ARG A 133 -36.55 -9.60 -4.80
N VAL A 134 -35.75 -9.14 -5.77
CA VAL A 134 -36.11 -8.11 -6.76
C VAL A 134 -35.64 -8.60 -8.14
N PRO A 135 -36.47 -9.37 -8.87
CA PRO A 135 -36.12 -9.92 -10.18
C PRO A 135 -35.74 -8.86 -11.23
N GLU A 136 -36.25 -7.64 -11.09
CA GLU A 136 -36.00 -6.50 -11.98
C GLU A 136 -34.71 -5.73 -11.65
N LEU A 137 -33.89 -6.24 -10.72
CA LEU A 137 -32.58 -5.67 -10.38
C LEU A 137 -31.70 -5.54 -11.63
N ARG A 138 -31.22 -4.31 -11.82
CA ARG A 138 -30.06 -4.00 -12.65
C ARG A 138 -28.93 -3.54 -11.73
N ALA A 139 -27.74 -4.07 -11.96
CA ALA A 139 -26.57 -3.77 -11.16
C ALA A 139 -25.33 -3.66 -12.05
N GLU A 140 -24.41 -2.77 -11.69
CA GLU A 140 -23.07 -2.69 -12.26
C GLU A 140 -22.05 -2.69 -11.12
N SER A 141 -21.16 -3.67 -11.13
CA SER A 141 -20.24 -3.98 -10.03
C SER A 141 -18.81 -3.53 -10.34
N MET A 142 -18.12 -2.96 -9.36
CA MET A 142 -16.77 -2.43 -9.51
C MET A 142 -15.89 -2.79 -8.31
N VAL A 143 -14.60 -2.99 -8.59
CA VAL A 143 -13.53 -3.14 -7.59
C VAL A 143 -12.23 -2.65 -8.21
N ASP A 144 -11.65 -1.58 -7.67
CA ASP A 144 -10.38 -0.92 -8.04
C ASP A 144 -10.24 -0.43 -9.49
N THR A 145 -10.52 -1.31 -10.45
CA THR A 145 -10.37 -1.10 -11.89
C THR A 145 -11.57 -0.43 -12.55
N GLY A 146 -12.61 -0.09 -11.77
CA GLY A 146 -13.79 0.63 -12.25
C GLY A 146 -13.54 2.14 -12.40
N GLU A 147 -14.53 2.88 -12.89
CA GLU A 147 -14.43 4.33 -13.07
C GLU A 147 -14.51 5.11 -11.76
N LEU A 148 -15.36 4.69 -10.82
CA LEU A 148 -15.59 5.42 -9.58
C LEU A 148 -14.34 5.50 -8.70
N SER A 149 -14.46 6.25 -7.60
CA SER A 149 -13.51 6.14 -6.49
C SER A 149 -14.14 5.31 -5.39
N ASP A 150 -13.70 4.05 -5.25
CA ASP A 150 -14.18 3.11 -4.23
C ASP A 150 -14.13 3.74 -2.83
N ARG A 151 -13.10 4.55 -2.57
CA ARG A 151 -12.95 5.30 -1.31
C ARG A 151 -14.03 6.36 -1.12
N ALA A 152 -14.34 7.15 -2.14
CA ALA A 152 -15.39 8.16 -2.04
C ALA A 152 -16.78 7.52 -1.88
N VAL A 153 -17.00 6.39 -2.55
CA VAL A 153 -18.23 5.59 -2.40
C VAL A 153 -18.33 5.06 -0.97
N ALA A 154 -17.28 4.45 -0.44
CA ALA A 154 -17.23 3.91 0.92
C ALA A 154 -17.40 4.99 2.00
N GLU A 155 -16.80 6.17 1.83
CA GLU A 155 -17.00 7.32 2.73
C GLU A 155 -18.48 7.76 2.75
N ARG A 156 -19.07 7.95 1.56
CA ARG A 156 -20.48 8.36 1.44
C ARG A 156 -21.44 7.30 1.96
N ALA A 157 -21.10 6.02 1.82
CA ALA A 157 -21.91 4.89 2.28
C ALA A 157 -21.77 4.60 3.79
N GLY A 158 -20.97 5.38 4.53
CA GLY A 158 -20.80 5.18 5.97
C GLY A 158 -19.93 3.98 6.35
N ILE A 159 -19.14 3.41 5.43
CA ILE A 159 -18.18 2.33 5.73
C ILE A 159 -17.06 2.84 6.65
N GLY A 160 -16.69 4.11 6.51
CA GLY A 160 -15.63 4.73 7.29
C GLY A 160 -15.43 6.18 6.88
N TRP A 161 -14.38 6.81 7.40
CA TRP A 161 -14.02 8.19 7.06
C TRP A 161 -12.70 8.25 6.29
N SER A 162 -12.52 9.27 5.45
CA SER A 162 -11.24 9.51 4.77
C SER A 162 -10.16 9.94 5.76
N GLY A 163 -9.15 9.10 5.96
CA GLY A 163 -8.03 9.43 6.85
C GLY A 163 -7.03 10.39 6.22
N LYS A 164 -6.19 10.99 7.08
CA LYS A 164 -5.07 11.84 6.61
C LYS A 164 -4.02 11.10 5.78
N ASN A 165 -4.00 9.76 5.86
CA ASN A 165 -3.18 8.88 5.02
C ASN A 165 -3.87 8.49 3.69
N SER A 166 -5.02 9.10 3.39
CA SER A 166 -5.86 8.85 2.20
C SER A 166 -6.54 7.48 2.13
N PHE A 167 -6.49 6.65 3.19
CA PHE A 167 -7.29 5.41 3.28
C PHE A 167 -8.67 5.69 3.87
N ILE A 168 -9.60 4.75 3.68
CA ILE A 168 -10.82 4.69 4.48
C ILE A 168 -10.51 4.02 5.81
N LEU A 169 -10.86 4.69 6.91
CA LEU A 169 -10.67 4.22 8.27
C LEU A 169 -12.02 3.71 8.79
N ASN A 170 -12.06 2.43 9.12
CA ASN A 170 -13.21 1.76 9.71
C ASN A 170 -12.97 1.53 11.22
N ARG A 171 -14.01 1.73 12.04
CA ARG A 171 -13.89 1.59 13.50
C ARG A 171 -13.62 0.16 13.96
N LYS A 172 -14.12 -0.85 13.23
CA LYS A 172 -14.00 -2.28 13.57
C LYS A 172 -12.76 -2.91 12.93
N HIS A 173 -12.49 -2.57 11.67
CA HIS A 173 -11.51 -3.26 10.83
C HIS A 173 -10.29 -2.38 10.47
N GLY A 174 -10.19 -1.19 11.04
CA GLY A 174 -9.10 -0.27 10.76
C GLY A 174 -9.09 0.16 9.29
N THR A 175 -7.89 0.29 8.72
CA THR A 175 -7.70 0.51 7.28
C THR A 175 -7.47 -0.79 6.51
N TYR A 176 -7.46 -1.93 7.20
CA TYR A 176 -7.17 -3.25 6.61
C TYR A 176 -8.42 -3.86 5.99
N ILE A 177 -9.02 -3.11 5.06
CA ILE A 177 -10.20 -3.48 4.28
C ILE A 177 -9.94 -3.26 2.80
N PHE A 178 -10.37 -4.21 1.98
CA PHE A 178 -10.59 -4.01 0.56
C PHE A 178 -11.97 -3.39 0.35
N LEU A 179 -12.14 -2.59 -0.69
CA LEU A 179 -13.36 -1.88 -1.01
C LEU A 179 -13.86 -2.31 -2.39
N ALA A 180 -15.18 -2.31 -2.54
CA ALA A 180 -15.87 -2.54 -3.79
C ALA A 180 -17.27 -1.93 -3.72
N GLU A 181 -17.91 -1.78 -4.88
CA GLU A 181 -19.24 -1.21 -4.96
C GLU A 181 -20.10 -1.80 -6.07
N MET A 182 -21.41 -1.60 -5.93
CA MET A 182 -22.41 -2.01 -6.90
C MET A 182 -23.42 -0.89 -7.08
N ILE A 183 -23.45 -0.26 -8.26
CA ILE A 183 -24.46 0.74 -8.65
C ILE A 183 -25.74 -0.04 -8.97
N THR A 184 -26.90 0.42 -8.48
CA THR A 184 -28.17 -0.28 -8.69
C THR A 184 -29.32 0.65 -9.06
N ASN A 185 -30.37 0.08 -9.64
CA ASN A 185 -31.68 0.71 -9.81
C ASN A 185 -32.60 0.49 -8.60
N LEU A 186 -32.06 0.16 -7.42
CA LEU A 186 -32.87 -0.02 -6.20
C LEU A 186 -32.94 1.31 -5.44
N PRO A 187 -34.14 1.79 -5.07
CA PRO A 187 -34.31 3.03 -4.29
C PRO A 187 -34.07 2.76 -2.79
N LEU A 188 -32.86 2.32 -2.46
CA LEU A 188 -32.43 2.11 -1.09
C LEU A 188 -32.05 3.46 -0.47
N GLU A 189 -32.58 3.76 0.70
CA GLU A 189 -32.23 4.98 1.44
C GLU A 189 -30.71 5.00 1.72
N PRO A 190 -29.99 6.11 1.52
CA PRO A 190 -28.58 6.23 1.87
C PRO A 190 -28.31 6.01 3.36
N ASP A 191 -27.09 5.62 3.69
CA ASP A 191 -26.55 5.65 5.04
C ASP A 191 -25.80 6.96 5.30
N GLU A 192 -25.60 7.28 6.58
CA GLU A 192 -24.90 8.48 7.00
C GLU A 192 -23.38 8.27 6.99
N PRO A 193 -22.60 9.24 6.46
CA PRO A 193 -21.14 9.22 6.57
C PRO A 193 -20.66 9.19 8.01
N VAL A 194 -19.54 8.52 8.25
CA VAL A 194 -18.92 8.45 9.58
C VAL A 194 -18.11 9.72 9.86
N GLU A 195 -18.22 10.27 11.06
CA GLU A 195 -17.41 11.41 11.50
C GLU A 195 -15.89 11.13 11.46
N ASP A 196 -15.12 12.16 11.10
CA ASP A 196 -13.66 12.12 11.09
C ASP A 196 -13.09 11.81 12.49
N GLY A 197 -12.32 10.72 12.58
CA GLY A 197 -11.65 10.28 13.81
C GLY A 197 -10.14 10.60 13.92
N CYS A 198 -9.55 11.33 12.97
CA CYS A 198 -8.12 11.65 12.96
C CYS A 198 -7.73 12.76 13.97
N GLY A 199 -8.61 13.74 14.19
CA GLY A 199 -8.33 14.91 15.04
C GLY A 199 -7.01 15.60 14.66
N SER A 200 -6.17 15.91 15.66
CA SER A 200 -4.86 16.57 15.46
C SER A 200 -3.73 15.61 15.06
N CYS A 201 -3.96 14.29 14.96
CA CYS A 201 -2.92 13.31 14.67
C CYS A 201 -2.26 13.53 13.29
N THR A 202 -0.92 13.39 13.21
CA THR A 202 -0.12 13.49 11.97
C THR A 202 0.80 12.31 11.72
N LYS A 203 0.77 11.26 12.56
CA LYS A 203 1.73 10.13 12.54
C LYS A 203 2.00 9.53 11.16
N CYS A 204 0.97 9.41 10.32
CA CYS A 204 1.10 8.84 8.98
C CYS A 204 1.87 9.75 8.01
N ILE A 205 1.66 11.06 8.10
CA ILE A 205 2.37 12.08 7.33
C ILE A 205 3.83 12.08 7.76
N ASP A 206 4.08 12.15 9.07
CA ASP A 206 5.43 12.21 9.65
C ASP A 206 6.25 10.94 9.35
N ALA A 207 5.61 9.77 9.33
CA ALA A 207 6.27 8.50 9.05
C ALA A 207 6.42 8.17 7.56
N CYS A 208 5.86 8.97 6.65
CA CYS A 208 5.91 8.69 5.22
C CYS A 208 7.36 8.75 4.71
N PRO A 209 7.98 7.64 4.24
CA PRO A 209 9.43 7.61 3.96
C PRO A 209 9.90 8.63 2.91
N THR A 210 9.00 9.00 2.00
CA THR A 210 9.27 9.88 0.86
C THR A 210 8.62 11.24 0.98
N GLY A 211 7.86 11.50 2.05
CA GLY A 211 7.01 12.70 2.17
C GLY A 211 5.92 12.76 1.11
N ALA A 212 5.45 11.60 0.62
CA ALA A 212 4.41 11.54 -0.41
C ALA A 212 3.04 12.01 0.09
N LEU A 213 2.77 11.90 1.39
CA LEU A 213 1.62 12.56 2.02
C LEU A 213 1.97 14.03 2.24
N VAL A 214 1.65 14.88 1.28
CA VAL A 214 2.02 16.31 1.28
C VAL A 214 1.10 17.16 2.15
N GLY A 215 -0.02 16.58 2.61
CA GLY A 215 -0.97 17.18 3.54
C GLY A 215 -2.04 16.18 3.98
N PRO A 216 -2.94 16.57 4.90
CA PRO A 216 -4.05 15.73 5.34
C PRO A 216 -4.91 15.23 4.18
N GLY A 217 -4.87 13.92 3.91
CA GLY A 217 -5.66 13.29 2.85
C GLY A 217 -5.14 13.58 1.44
N GLN A 218 -3.98 14.24 1.30
CA GLN A 218 -3.40 14.61 0.02
C GLN A 218 -2.12 13.83 -0.26
N LEU A 219 -2.18 12.97 -1.26
CA LEU A 219 -1.05 12.16 -1.73
C LEU A 219 -0.44 12.78 -2.98
N ASN A 220 0.88 12.83 -3.07
CA ASN A 220 1.62 12.91 -4.33
C ASN A 220 2.02 11.48 -4.73
N ALA A 221 1.27 10.87 -5.65
CA ALA A 221 1.45 9.46 -5.98
C ALA A 221 2.81 9.20 -6.62
N GLN A 222 3.36 10.16 -7.40
CA GLN A 222 4.67 10.04 -8.04
C GLN A 222 5.82 9.83 -7.04
N ARG A 223 5.62 10.15 -5.76
CA ARG A 223 6.59 9.90 -4.68
C ARG A 223 6.20 8.75 -3.75
N CYS A 224 4.99 8.20 -3.87
CA CYS A 224 4.49 7.16 -2.98
C CYS A 224 5.24 5.85 -3.20
N VAL A 225 5.83 5.26 -2.14
CA VAL A 225 6.54 3.97 -2.26
C VAL A 225 5.65 2.87 -2.83
N SER A 226 4.34 2.87 -2.52
CA SER A 226 3.40 1.93 -3.11
C SER A 226 3.35 2.04 -4.65
N TYR A 227 3.27 3.26 -5.19
CA TYR A 227 3.33 3.50 -6.62
C TYR A 227 4.70 3.15 -7.20
N LEU A 228 5.78 3.61 -6.57
CA LEU A 228 7.15 3.39 -7.04
C LEU A 228 7.47 1.91 -7.21
N THR A 229 7.02 1.05 -6.29
CA THR A 229 7.25 -0.40 -6.41
C THR A 229 6.55 -1.05 -7.61
N GLN A 230 5.60 -0.36 -8.26
CA GLN A 230 4.80 -0.88 -9.37
C GLN A 230 5.17 -0.27 -10.74
N THR A 231 5.95 0.82 -10.75
CA THR A 231 6.44 1.44 -11.98
C THR A 231 7.35 0.47 -12.75
N LYS A 232 7.39 0.64 -14.08
CA LYS A 232 8.30 -0.12 -14.94
C LYS A 232 9.58 0.65 -15.28
N GLU A 233 9.55 1.97 -15.06
CA GLU A 233 10.65 2.87 -15.33
C GLU A 233 11.72 2.81 -14.24
N MET A 234 12.84 3.43 -14.53
CA MET A 234 13.92 3.62 -13.57
C MET A 234 13.46 4.52 -12.41
N VAL A 235 13.87 4.15 -11.20
CA VAL A 235 13.57 4.93 -9.98
C VAL A 235 14.79 5.80 -9.68
N SER A 236 14.57 7.03 -9.20
CA SER A 236 15.68 7.92 -8.84
C SER A 236 16.46 7.39 -7.63
N ASP A 237 17.74 7.80 -7.48
CA ASP A 237 18.60 7.40 -6.36
C ASP A 237 17.94 7.73 -5.01
N GLU A 238 17.41 8.95 -4.87
CA GLU A 238 16.71 9.42 -3.66
C GLU A 238 15.61 8.43 -3.23
N LEU A 239 14.82 7.95 -4.20
CA LEU A 239 13.66 7.11 -3.95
C LEU A 239 14.04 5.64 -3.77
N MET A 240 15.03 5.12 -4.51
CA MET A 240 15.55 3.76 -4.32
C MET A 240 16.05 3.54 -2.89
N ARG A 241 16.71 4.54 -2.29
CA ARG A 241 17.13 4.52 -0.87
C ARG A 241 15.98 4.43 0.13
N LYS A 242 14.80 4.93 -0.24
CA LYS A 242 13.61 5.02 0.63
C LYS A 242 12.65 3.83 0.48
N ILE A 243 12.80 3.02 -0.56
CA ILE A 243 11.99 1.80 -0.77
C ILE A 243 12.23 0.76 0.33
N GLY A 244 13.46 0.66 0.85
CA GLY A 244 13.85 -0.36 1.83
C GLY A 244 13.90 -1.74 1.17
N ASN A 245 13.24 -2.74 1.78
CA ASN A 245 13.11 -4.09 1.24
C ASN A 245 11.70 -4.40 0.69
N ARG A 246 10.91 -3.37 0.38
CA ARG A 246 9.55 -3.53 -0.14
C ARG A 246 9.58 -3.95 -1.59
N LEU A 247 9.01 -5.11 -1.89
CA LEU A 247 8.92 -5.66 -3.23
C LEU A 247 7.66 -5.18 -3.96
N TYR A 248 6.56 -4.98 -3.23
CA TYR A 248 5.29 -4.50 -3.75
C TYR A 248 4.53 -3.76 -2.66
N GLY A 249 4.00 -2.57 -2.98
CA GLY A 249 3.21 -1.76 -2.06
C GLY A 249 4.00 -1.16 -0.90
N CYS A 250 3.30 -0.45 -0.01
CA CYS A 250 3.86 0.12 1.20
C CYS A 250 2.79 0.30 2.27
N ASP A 251 3.04 -0.25 3.46
CA ASP A 251 2.06 -0.22 4.56
C ASP A 251 2.40 0.80 5.64
N THR A 252 3.48 1.58 5.52
CA THR A 252 3.99 2.43 6.61
C THR A 252 2.93 3.36 7.19
N CYS A 253 2.19 4.07 6.34
CA CYS A 253 1.16 5.03 6.77
C CYS A 253 -0.08 4.36 7.39
N GLN A 254 -0.25 3.04 7.19
CA GLN A 254 -1.27 2.23 7.87
C GLN A 254 -0.73 1.67 9.19
N ILE A 255 0.48 1.12 9.20
CA ILE A 255 1.11 0.50 10.38
C ILE A 255 1.19 1.49 11.56
N VAL A 256 1.53 2.75 11.29
CA VAL A 256 1.65 3.78 12.34
C VAL A 256 0.31 4.38 12.77
N CYS A 257 -0.78 4.08 12.05
CA CYS A 257 -2.09 4.67 12.32
C CYS A 257 -2.68 4.12 13.63
N PRO A 258 -3.08 4.97 14.60
CA PRO A 258 -3.64 4.51 15.87
C PRO A 258 -4.90 3.65 15.72
N VAL A 259 -5.70 3.88 14.67
CA VAL A 259 -6.94 3.13 14.39
C VAL A 259 -6.66 1.66 14.05
N ASN A 260 -5.45 1.33 13.60
CA ASN A 260 -5.03 -0.04 13.31
C ASN A 260 -4.47 -0.79 14.53
N ARG A 261 -4.39 -0.14 15.71
CA ARG A 261 -3.85 -0.78 16.91
C ARG A 261 -4.73 -1.98 17.30
N GLY A 262 -4.12 -3.17 17.33
CA GLY A 262 -4.78 -4.41 17.72
C GLY A 262 -5.63 -5.06 16.62
N VAL A 263 -5.82 -4.40 15.47
CA VAL A 263 -6.64 -4.91 14.38
C VAL A 263 -5.89 -5.98 13.60
N ASN A 264 -6.47 -7.19 13.51
CA ASN A 264 -6.01 -8.28 12.65
C ASN A 264 -7.17 -9.24 12.38
N VAL A 265 -7.74 -9.19 11.17
CA VAL A 265 -8.88 -10.05 10.79
C VAL A 265 -8.39 -11.23 9.97
N THR A 266 -8.74 -12.45 10.38
CA THR A 266 -8.27 -13.70 9.74
C THR A 266 -9.41 -14.63 9.29
N ARG A 267 -10.65 -14.13 9.21
CA ARG A 267 -11.82 -14.93 8.81
C ARG A 267 -11.77 -15.37 7.34
N HIS A 268 -11.10 -14.55 6.53
CA HIS A 268 -10.72 -14.67 5.11
C HIS A 268 -9.72 -15.79 4.76
N PRO A 269 -10.03 -17.09 4.54
CA PRO A 269 -8.99 -18.05 4.19
C PRO A 269 -8.28 -17.70 2.88
N GLU A 270 -8.97 -17.05 1.92
CA GLU A 270 -8.41 -16.60 0.65
C GLU A 270 -7.29 -15.58 0.85
N PHE A 271 -7.35 -14.77 1.92
CA PHE A 271 -6.33 -13.75 2.22
C PHE A 271 -5.24 -14.23 3.18
N ARG A 272 -5.24 -15.51 3.54
CA ARG A 272 -4.22 -16.05 4.44
C ARG A 272 -2.85 -15.99 3.74
N PRO A 273 -1.84 -15.30 4.32
CA PRO A 273 -0.53 -15.22 3.70
C PRO A 273 0.25 -16.53 3.86
N ASP A 274 0.94 -16.93 2.80
CA ASP A 274 2.08 -17.85 2.89
C ASP A 274 3.34 -17.02 3.23
N PRO A 275 3.99 -17.22 4.39
CA PRO A 275 5.17 -16.45 4.80
C PRO A 275 6.33 -16.49 3.80
N GLU A 276 6.52 -17.59 3.08
CA GLU A 276 7.61 -17.71 2.10
C GLU A 276 7.30 -16.95 0.81
N LEU A 277 6.02 -16.81 0.44
CA LEU A 277 5.61 -16.02 -0.73
C LEU A 277 5.56 -14.53 -0.42
N VAL A 278 5.02 -14.13 0.73
CA VAL A 278 4.86 -12.70 1.04
C VAL A 278 6.13 -12.07 1.58
N LYS A 279 7.07 -12.89 2.10
CA LYS A 279 8.39 -12.46 2.59
C LYS A 279 9.52 -13.31 1.96
N PRO A 280 9.68 -13.28 0.62
CA PRO A 280 10.58 -14.19 -0.09
C PRO A 280 12.05 -13.80 0.08
N LEU A 281 12.95 -14.77 -0.09
CA LEU A 281 14.38 -14.53 -0.28
C LEU A 281 14.61 -13.67 -1.53
N LEU A 282 15.53 -12.70 -1.43
CA LEU A 282 15.77 -11.73 -2.50
C LEU A 282 16.57 -12.31 -3.67
N GLU A 283 17.65 -13.05 -3.40
CA GLU A 283 18.53 -13.57 -4.45
C GLU A 283 17.80 -14.54 -5.40
N PRO A 284 16.98 -15.51 -4.93
CA PRO A 284 16.23 -16.40 -5.82
C PRO A 284 15.25 -15.68 -6.76
N LEU A 285 14.76 -14.50 -6.38
CA LEU A 285 13.86 -13.73 -7.25
C LEU A 285 14.57 -13.24 -8.51
N LEU A 286 15.89 -13.00 -8.47
CA LEU A 286 16.64 -12.47 -9.62
C LEU A 286 16.67 -13.45 -10.79
N GLU A 287 16.71 -14.75 -10.49
CA GLU A 287 16.82 -15.84 -11.49
C GLU A 287 15.46 -16.45 -11.86
N MET A 288 14.39 -16.05 -11.17
CA MET A 288 13.06 -16.63 -11.35
C MET A 288 12.55 -16.50 -12.79
N SER A 289 12.15 -17.63 -13.39
CA SER A 289 11.59 -17.65 -14.74
C SER A 289 10.18 -17.04 -14.80
N ASN A 290 9.69 -16.69 -16.00
CA ASN A 290 8.30 -16.22 -16.14
C ASN A 290 7.28 -17.30 -15.74
N ARG A 291 7.57 -18.57 -16.07
CA ARG A 291 6.73 -19.72 -15.74
C ARG A 291 6.64 -19.89 -14.22
N GLU A 292 7.80 -19.95 -13.55
CA GLU A 292 7.86 -20.08 -12.10
C GLU A 292 7.19 -18.90 -11.39
N TYR A 293 7.40 -17.66 -11.86
CA TYR A 293 6.73 -16.50 -11.28
C TYR A 293 5.21 -16.59 -11.39
N LYS A 294 4.69 -17.02 -12.55
CA LYS A 294 3.24 -17.21 -12.73
C LYS A 294 2.70 -18.32 -11.84
N GLU A 295 3.42 -19.42 -11.69
CA GLU A 295 3.03 -20.54 -10.81
C GLU A 295 2.99 -20.12 -9.34
N ARG A 296 3.96 -19.32 -8.86
CA ARG A 296 4.05 -18.90 -7.46
C ARG A 296 3.19 -17.68 -7.11
N TYR A 297 3.19 -16.67 -7.97
CA TYR A 297 2.61 -15.35 -7.68
C TYR A 297 1.41 -15.00 -8.55
N GLY A 298 1.08 -15.77 -9.60
CA GLY A 298 0.08 -15.40 -10.60
C GLY A 298 -1.36 -15.25 -10.08
N ARG A 299 -1.64 -15.73 -8.87
CA ARG A 299 -2.93 -15.54 -8.18
C ARG A 299 -2.93 -14.36 -7.21
N ASN A 300 -1.80 -13.68 -7.06
CA ASN A 300 -1.62 -12.58 -6.14
C ASN A 300 -1.82 -11.24 -6.84
N ALA A 301 -2.43 -10.26 -6.15
CA ALA A 301 -2.59 -8.91 -6.67
C ALA A 301 -1.26 -8.28 -7.12
N SER A 302 -0.12 -8.61 -6.49
CA SER A 302 1.19 -8.08 -6.87
C SER A 302 1.68 -8.51 -8.24
N SER A 303 1.03 -9.50 -8.88
CA SER A 303 1.46 -10.07 -10.15
C SER A 303 0.98 -9.32 -11.38
N TRP A 304 0.09 -8.32 -11.24
CA TRP A 304 -0.55 -7.61 -12.36
C TRP A 304 0.44 -6.91 -13.32
N ARG A 305 1.63 -6.53 -12.84
CA ARG A 305 2.72 -5.94 -13.66
C ARG A 305 3.78 -6.96 -14.10
N GLY A 306 3.57 -8.24 -13.81
CA GLY A 306 4.55 -9.30 -13.97
C GLY A 306 5.75 -9.13 -13.04
N LYS A 307 6.77 -9.97 -13.24
CA LYS A 307 7.94 -10.05 -12.35
C LYS A 307 8.90 -8.86 -12.43
N LYS A 308 8.84 -8.03 -13.49
CA LYS A 308 9.89 -7.04 -13.75
C LYS A 308 10.04 -6.02 -12.60
N PRO A 309 8.96 -5.37 -12.10
CA PRO A 309 9.09 -4.44 -10.97
C PRO A 309 9.53 -5.15 -9.69
N ILE A 310 9.02 -6.36 -9.42
CA ILE A 310 9.42 -7.15 -8.25
C ILE A 310 10.93 -7.45 -8.26
N GLN A 311 11.47 -7.89 -9.40
CA GLN A 311 12.91 -8.16 -9.55
C GLN A 311 13.75 -6.88 -9.39
N ARG A 312 13.34 -5.77 -10.01
CA ARG A 312 13.99 -4.46 -9.81
C ARG A 312 14.01 -4.08 -8.32
N ASN A 313 12.90 -4.25 -7.63
CA ASN A 313 12.80 -3.92 -6.20
C ASN A 313 13.62 -4.88 -5.34
N ALA A 314 13.79 -6.14 -5.76
CA ALA A 314 14.67 -7.09 -5.09
C ALA A 314 16.15 -6.66 -5.21
N VAL A 315 16.56 -6.22 -6.40
CA VAL A 315 17.90 -5.62 -6.63
C VAL A 315 18.10 -4.39 -5.72
N ILE A 316 17.14 -3.46 -5.71
CA ILE A 316 17.17 -2.27 -4.82
C ILE A 316 17.32 -2.69 -3.34
N ALA A 317 16.56 -3.68 -2.90
CA ALA A 317 16.61 -4.16 -1.52
C ALA A 317 17.99 -4.72 -1.14
N LEU A 318 18.64 -5.49 -2.02
CA LEU A 318 19.99 -6.02 -1.82
C LEU A 318 21.02 -4.88 -1.68
N GLY A 319 20.94 -3.85 -2.54
CA GLY A 319 21.76 -2.65 -2.45
C GLY A 319 21.50 -1.84 -1.17
N ASN A 320 20.26 -1.80 -0.69
CA ASN A 320 19.90 -1.16 0.58
C ASN A 320 20.42 -1.92 1.81
N PHE A 321 20.42 -3.26 1.78
CA PHE A 321 21.03 -4.10 2.81
C PHE A 321 22.56 -4.10 2.79
N LYS A 322 23.18 -3.61 1.71
CA LYS A 322 24.62 -3.77 1.41
C LYS A 322 25.03 -5.25 1.47
N GLU A 323 24.22 -6.12 0.87
CA GLU A 323 24.39 -7.57 0.97
C GLU A 323 25.56 -8.05 0.11
N LYS A 324 26.69 -8.38 0.74
CA LYS A 324 27.92 -8.78 0.05
C LYS A 324 27.78 -10.12 -0.69
N SER A 325 27.00 -11.07 -0.15
CA SER A 325 26.78 -12.37 -0.80
C SER A 325 26.12 -12.25 -2.17
N ALA A 326 25.35 -11.18 -2.39
CA ALA A 326 24.59 -10.97 -3.62
C ALA A 326 25.41 -10.34 -4.76
N VAL A 327 26.66 -9.90 -4.51
CA VAL A 327 27.51 -9.25 -5.54
C VAL A 327 27.63 -10.12 -6.81
N PRO A 328 27.92 -11.44 -6.73
CA PRO A 328 27.99 -12.27 -7.94
C PRO A 328 26.67 -12.33 -8.72
N ALA A 329 25.53 -12.39 -8.03
CA ALA A 329 24.21 -12.41 -8.67
C ALA A 329 23.88 -11.06 -9.33
N LEU A 330 24.22 -9.95 -8.68
CA LEU A 330 24.04 -8.60 -9.21
C LEU A 330 24.93 -8.33 -10.43
N ILE A 331 26.16 -8.85 -10.44
CA ILE A 331 27.04 -8.78 -11.61
C ILE A 331 26.43 -9.53 -12.80
N ARG A 332 25.83 -10.71 -12.60
CA ARG A 332 25.09 -11.41 -13.66
C ARG A 332 23.92 -10.58 -14.18
N VAL A 333 23.13 -9.97 -13.30
CA VAL A 333 22.04 -9.07 -13.73
C VAL A 333 22.57 -7.89 -14.54
N LEU A 334 23.66 -7.26 -14.09
CA LEU A 334 24.29 -6.13 -14.78
C LEU A 334 24.79 -6.51 -16.18
N ARG A 335 25.35 -7.72 -16.37
CA ARG A 335 25.92 -8.16 -17.65
C ARG A 335 24.89 -8.74 -18.61
N ASP A 336 24.00 -9.59 -18.11
CA ASP A 336 23.27 -10.54 -18.95
C ASP A 336 21.77 -10.23 -19.06
N ASP A 337 21.21 -9.38 -18.18
CA ASP A 337 19.76 -9.13 -18.20
C ASP A 337 19.37 -8.30 -19.43
N PRO A 338 18.39 -8.74 -20.24
CA PRO A 338 18.01 -8.02 -21.46
C PRO A 338 17.35 -6.65 -21.17
N ARG A 339 16.97 -6.36 -19.92
CA ARG A 339 16.21 -5.17 -19.55
C ARG A 339 17.15 -4.08 -19.01
N PRO A 340 17.30 -2.92 -19.69
CA PRO A 340 18.20 -1.85 -19.25
C PRO A 340 17.92 -1.35 -17.84
N VAL A 341 16.65 -1.20 -17.46
CA VAL A 341 16.25 -0.77 -16.10
C VAL A 341 16.84 -1.70 -15.03
N LEU A 342 16.85 -3.02 -15.24
CA LEU A 342 17.44 -3.93 -14.25
C LEU A 342 18.97 -3.84 -14.25
N ARG A 343 19.61 -3.72 -15.41
CA ARG A 343 21.08 -3.52 -15.49
C ARG A 343 21.51 -2.24 -14.77
N GLY A 344 20.87 -1.12 -15.05
CA GLY A 344 21.11 0.15 -14.35
C GLY A 344 20.83 0.08 -12.85
N THR A 345 19.77 -0.61 -12.44
CA THR A 345 19.47 -0.82 -11.00
C THR A 345 20.51 -1.73 -10.32
N ALA A 346 21.04 -2.73 -11.04
CA ALA A 346 22.11 -3.60 -10.54
C ALA A 346 23.41 -2.82 -10.39
N ALA A 347 23.75 -1.97 -11.36
CA ALA A 347 24.87 -1.04 -11.26
C ALA A 347 24.74 -0.15 -10.00
N TRP A 348 23.58 0.46 -9.79
CA TRP A 348 23.31 1.25 -8.58
C TRP A 348 23.52 0.44 -7.29
N SER A 349 23.02 -0.79 -7.25
CA SER A 349 23.13 -1.66 -6.07
C SER A 349 24.57 -2.09 -5.79
N LEU A 350 25.33 -2.42 -6.83
CA LEU A 350 26.76 -2.71 -6.74
C LEU A 350 27.55 -1.52 -6.22
N GLY A 351 27.23 -0.29 -6.68
CA GLY A 351 27.81 0.95 -6.16
C GLY A 351 27.55 1.15 -4.66
N ARG A 352 26.42 0.67 -4.15
CA ARG A 352 26.10 0.77 -2.71
C ARG A 352 26.76 -0.30 -1.85
N ILE A 353 26.91 -1.51 -2.39
CA ILE A 353 27.54 -2.63 -1.69
C ILE A 353 29.07 -2.40 -1.65
N GLY A 354 29.63 -2.00 -2.79
CA GLY A 354 31.05 -1.78 -2.99
C GLY A 354 31.89 -3.06 -2.97
N GLY A 355 33.21 -2.87 -2.94
CA GLY A 355 34.20 -3.94 -3.00
C GLY A 355 34.83 -4.12 -4.40
N PRO A 356 35.98 -4.81 -4.49
CA PRO A 356 36.76 -4.87 -5.73
C PRO A 356 36.00 -5.49 -6.91
N GLU A 357 35.22 -6.54 -6.66
CA GLU A 357 34.41 -7.20 -7.70
C GLU A 357 33.31 -6.28 -8.25
N ALA A 358 32.65 -5.53 -7.37
CA ALA A 358 31.63 -4.56 -7.75
C ALA A 358 32.24 -3.41 -8.56
N GLU A 359 33.40 -2.88 -8.14
CA GLU A 359 34.10 -1.83 -8.87
C GLU A 359 34.52 -2.29 -10.27
N ALA A 360 35.12 -3.49 -10.38
CA ALA A 360 35.54 -4.04 -11.66
C ALA A 360 34.36 -4.23 -12.61
N ALA A 361 33.23 -4.75 -12.12
CA ALA A 361 32.02 -4.93 -12.93
C ALA A 361 31.41 -3.59 -13.38
N LEU A 362 31.45 -2.56 -12.52
CA LEU A 362 30.98 -1.22 -12.86
C LEU A 362 31.87 -0.53 -13.89
N ALA A 363 33.19 -0.67 -13.79
CA ALA A 363 34.14 -0.17 -14.78
C ALA A 363 33.89 -0.80 -16.16
N GLU A 364 33.71 -2.12 -16.20
CA GLU A 364 33.36 -2.81 -17.44
C GLU A 364 32.03 -2.30 -18.03
N ALA A 365 31.00 -2.16 -17.20
CA ALA A 365 29.68 -1.70 -17.65
C ALA A 365 29.71 -0.24 -18.13
N ALA A 366 30.48 0.64 -17.49
CA ALA A 366 30.64 2.03 -17.94
C ALA A 366 31.22 2.12 -19.36
N GLU A 367 32.08 1.18 -19.76
CA GLU A 367 32.68 1.13 -21.10
C GLU A 367 31.79 0.42 -22.13
N ARG A 368 31.11 -0.66 -21.73
CA ARG A 368 30.47 -1.62 -22.66
C ARG A 368 28.96 -1.55 -22.74
N GLU A 369 28.29 -1.00 -21.73
CA GLU A 369 26.82 -0.88 -21.75
C GLU A 369 26.40 -0.04 -22.95
N THR A 370 25.35 -0.47 -23.67
CA THR A 370 24.89 0.21 -24.89
C THR A 370 23.72 1.15 -24.62
N ASP A 371 22.92 0.86 -23.59
CA ASP A 371 21.84 1.72 -23.15
C ASP A 371 22.36 2.92 -22.35
N GLU A 372 21.97 4.13 -22.74
CA GLU A 372 22.49 5.38 -22.17
C GLU A 372 22.15 5.54 -20.69
N GLU A 373 20.93 5.18 -20.28
CA GLU A 373 20.51 5.32 -18.89
C GLU A 373 21.24 4.30 -18.00
N ALA A 374 21.30 3.04 -18.41
CA ALA A 374 22.03 2.00 -17.69
C ALA A 374 23.53 2.32 -17.57
N ARG A 375 24.17 2.83 -18.65
CA ARG A 375 25.58 3.26 -18.63
C ARG A 375 25.79 4.40 -17.63
N SER A 376 24.92 5.40 -17.64
CA SER A 376 24.99 6.52 -16.69
C SER A 376 24.89 6.07 -15.22
N TRP A 377 24.13 5.01 -14.94
CA TRP A 377 24.11 4.42 -13.59
C TRP A 377 25.41 3.72 -13.23
N ALA A 378 26.03 3.00 -14.17
CA ALA A 378 27.34 2.38 -13.96
C ALA A 378 28.42 3.43 -13.70
N GLU A 379 28.51 4.46 -14.54
CA GLU A 379 29.47 5.57 -14.41
C GLU A 379 29.34 6.30 -13.07
N ARG A 380 28.12 6.71 -12.69
CA ARG A 380 27.88 7.41 -11.41
C ARG A 380 28.19 6.53 -10.20
N SER A 381 27.85 5.25 -10.28
CA SER A 381 28.12 4.30 -9.19
C SER A 381 29.61 4.04 -9.03
N LEU A 382 30.35 3.93 -10.14
CA LEU A 382 31.80 3.79 -10.16
C LEU A 382 32.49 5.03 -9.59
N ALA A 383 32.08 6.22 -10.02
CA ALA A 383 32.61 7.48 -9.51
C ALA A 383 32.41 7.59 -7.99
N SER A 384 31.20 7.32 -7.50
CA SER A 384 30.90 7.36 -6.07
C SER A 384 31.71 6.35 -5.24
N LEU A 385 31.99 5.15 -5.79
CA LEU A 385 32.85 4.17 -5.11
C LEU A 385 34.30 4.63 -5.01
N ARG A 386 34.85 5.20 -6.10
CA ARG A 386 36.23 5.68 -6.14
C ARG A 386 36.44 6.91 -5.26
N GLU A 387 35.48 7.82 -5.21
CA GLU A 387 35.48 8.96 -4.29
C GLU A 387 35.41 8.50 -2.83
N GLY A 388 34.50 7.58 -2.49
CA GLY A 388 34.42 7.01 -1.13
C GLY A 388 35.67 6.22 -0.72
N ALA A 389 36.35 5.58 -1.67
CA ALA A 389 37.64 4.93 -1.44
C ALA A 389 38.78 5.95 -1.25
N ALA A 390 38.75 7.08 -1.96
CA ALA A 390 39.71 8.17 -1.80
C ALA A 390 39.58 8.84 -0.42
N ASP A 391 38.35 9.07 0.06
CA ASP A 391 38.09 9.60 1.40
C ASP A 391 38.48 8.59 2.50
N GLY A 392 38.20 7.29 2.29
CA GLY A 392 38.61 6.22 3.21
C GLY A 392 40.13 6.00 3.25
N ALA A 393 40.83 6.21 2.14
CA ALA A 393 42.29 6.15 2.07
C ALA A 393 42.96 7.39 2.69
N ALA A 394 42.34 8.58 2.57
CA ALA A 394 42.81 9.78 3.24
C ALA A 394 42.64 9.69 4.78
N LEU A 395 41.58 9.04 5.26
CA LEU A 395 41.37 8.77 6.69
C LEU A 395 42.29 7.67 7.23
N SER A 396 42.57 6.61 6.46
CA SER A 396 43.48 5.53 6.90
C SER A 396 44.97 5.92 6.94
N GLN A 397 45.36 7.00 6.26
CA GLN A 397 46.69 7.60 6.38
C GLN A 397 46.80 8.59 7.56
N ALA A 398 45.69 8.94 8.23
CA ALA A 398 45.64 9.94 9.29
C ALA A 398 45.55 9.37 10.72
N GLU A 399 45.45 8.04 10.91
CA GLU A 399 45.33 7.44 12.25
C GLU A 399 46.41 6.39 12.53
N ALA A 400 47.57 6.88 12.95
CA ALA A 400 48.41 6.20 13.93
C ALA A 400 48.41 7.06 15.20
N ILE A 401 47.46 6.81 16.10
CA ILE A 401 47.46 7.36 17.46
C ILE A 401 47.85 6.23 18.42
N PRO A 402 48.80 6.43 19.36
CA PRO A 402 49.36 5.35 20.16
C PRO A 402 48.36 4.83 21.19
N GLU A 403 48.44 3.52 21.47
CA GLU A 403 47.80 2.88 22.62
C GLU A 403 48.19 3.61 23.92
N ALA A 404 47.18 4.07 24.66
CA ALA A 404 47.33 4.51 26.04
C ALA A 404 46.58 3.56 26.96
N SER A 405 47.37 2.74 27.66
CA SER A 405 47.04 2.06 28.91
C SER A 405 46.38 2.99 29.92
N GLY A 406 45.37 2.50 30.66
CA GLY A 406 44.90 3.18 31.87
C GLY A 406 43.57 2.64 32.40
N GLU A 407 43.66 1.80 33.42
CA GLU A 407 42.57 1.39 34.30
C GLU A 407 41.79 2.60 34.86
N THR A 408 40.48 2.49 35.03
CA THR A 408 39.76 2.89 36.26
C THR A 408 38.26 2.56 36.20
N GLY A 409 37.81 1.76 37.18
CA GLY A 409 36.60 2.01 37.98
C GLY A 409 35.22 1.98 37.31
N ARG A 410 34.54 0.83 37.37
CA ARG A 410 33.07 0.74 37.35
C ARG A 410 32.50 1.14 38.72
N PRO A 411 31.35 1.83 38.77
CA PRO A 411 30.36 1.61 39.81
C PRO A 411 29.10 0.92 39.26
N ALA A 412 28.51 0.11 40.13
CA ALA A 412 27.48 -0.88 39.87
C ALA A 412 26.11 -0.30 39.50
N ALA A 413 25.41 -1.01 38.62
CA ALA A 413 23.99 -0.81 38.34
C ALA A 413 23.13 -1.36 39.50
N GLN A 414 22.31 -0.51 40.10
CA GLN A 414 21.19 -0.92 40.96
C GLN A 414 19.92 -1.04 40.10
N ARG A 415 19.23 -2.17 40.23
CA ARG A 415 17.87 -2.40 39.74
C ARG A 415 16.86 -1.70 40.65
N PRO A 416 15.64 -1.45 40.16
CA PRO A 416 14.48 -1.70 40.99
C PRO A 416 13.48 -2.64 40.29
N ASP A 417 13.16 -3.72 41.01
CA ASP A 417 11.88 -4.40 40.94
C ASP A 417 10.80 -3.46 41.52
N GLU A 418 9.66 -3.30 40.85
CA GLU A 418 8.37 -3.04 41.51
C GLU A 418 7.20 -3.26 40.52
N ALA A 419 6.20 -3.98 41.00
CA ALA A 419 4.98 -4.39 40.29
C ALA A 419 3.94 -3.23 40.22
N PRO A 420 2.91 -3.31 39.35
CA PRO A 420 2.10 -2.15 38.98
C PRO A 420 1.05 -1.79 40.04
N ALA A 421 0.94 -0.50 40.35
CA ALA A 421 -0.13 0.07 41.15
C ALA A 421 -1.44 0.17 40.35
N GLU A 422 -2.55 -0.17 41.03
CA GLU A 422 -3.93 -0.09 40.55
C GLU A 422 -4.35 1.36 40.24
N LEU A 423 -4.93 1.59 39.06
CA LEU A 423 -5.56 2.85 38.69
C LEU A 423 -7.02 2.86 39.14
N GLY A 424 -7.32 3.63 40.18
CA GLY A 424 -8.68 3.99 40.59
C GLY A 424 -9.37 4.92 39.59
N PRO A 425 -10.71 5.11 39.69
CA PRO A 425 -11.51 5.81 38.69
C PRO A 425 -11.29 7.33 38.72
N MET A 426 -11.20 7.92 37.52
CA MET A 426 -11.09 9.37 37.29
C MET A 426 -12.46 10.07 37.51
N PRO A 427 -12.51 11.24 38.17
CA PRO A 427 -13.73 12.01 38.35
C PRO A 427 -14.12 12.78 37.08
N ALA A 428 -15.43 12.95 36.90
CA ALA A 428 -16.05 13.69 35.81
C ALA A 428 -16.01 15.22 36.03
N GLY A 429 -15.86 15.96 34.93
CA GLY A 429 -16.47 17.28 34.74
C GLY A 429 -15.68 18.50 35.21
N GLY A 430 -15.22 19.31 34.26
CA GLY A 430 -14.80 20.69 34.48
C GLY A 430 -14.83 21.46 33.15
N ALA A 431 -15.83 22.32 32.98
CA ALA A 431 -16.00 23.18 31.81
C ALA A 431 -14.87 24.23 31.74
N PHE A 432 -14.27 24.42 30.56
CA PHE A 432 -13.31 25.48 30.30
C PHE A 432 -14.03 26.65 29.63
N GLU A 433 -14.07 27.80 30.31
CA GLU A 433 -14.46 29.10 29.75
C GLU A 433 -13.36 29.61 28.80
N ILE A 434 -13.79 30.08 27.62
CA ILE A 434 -12.93 30.66 26.58
C ILE A 434 -12.88 32.17 26.80
N ALA A 435 -11.68 32.72 27.03
CA ALA A 435 -11.44 34.17 27.02
C ALA A 435 -11.41 34.72 25.57
N PRO A 436 -11.95 35.92 25.31
CA PRO A 436 -11.96 36.49 23.95
C PRO A 436 -10.59 37.12 23.58
N PRO A 437 -10.28 37.24 22.28
CA PRO A 437 -8.98 37.70 21.80
C PRO A 437 -8.82 39.23 21.89
N PRO A 438 -7.58 39.74 21.97
CA PRO A 438 -7.31 41.17 22.03
C PRO A 438 -7.47 41.85 20.66
N ARG A 439 -7.76 43.16 20.71
CA ARG A 439 -8.11 44.04 19.57
C ARG A 439 -7.02 44.22 18.54
#